data_AF-A0A3R6F8S0-F1
#
_entry.id   AF-A0A3R6F8S0-F1
#
_cell.length_a   1.000
_cell.length_b   1.000
_cell.length_c   1.000
_cell.angle_alpha   90.00
_cell.angle_beta   90.00
_cell.angle_gamma   90.00
#
_symmetry.space_group_name_H-M   'P 1'
#
loop_
_entity.id
_entity.type
_entity.pdbx_description
1 polymer ?
#
loop_
_entity_poly.entity_id
_entity_poly.type
_entity_poly.pdbx_seq_one_letter_code
_entity_poly.pdbx_strand_id
1 'polypeptide(L)'
;MVKCRDILQMNLDGMWLLAGEGGLDRVVSWSYVVMTRPFADHMNAGDFALCSVDFEHFGWKEVSDAMYELDELKISGFAISIKDEREEVPVDIIDLAEKLTLPLFQIRWEKASFVDIAQSIGNYVIEENNKTNRKGEFLYNLLFGYDINTRYIEKIAGLFHMDFSVPHRVGIIVVDRVYGENLENDEHTYHYYMSCMAKMISDLGDAALFMNFLNKGVILFPDYEDDRLIHSLERLLNELDDNPQFCHRMKSTCILGRPYQNPQDYGKSYQEAKSLICKKDALVSSQRKKVISSNMMEIMIWRQEELRLRQFLLW
;
A
#
# COMPACT_ATOMS: atom_id res chain seq x y z
N MET A 1 7.98 3.35 -0.29
CA MET A 1 7.77 2.07 -1.00
C MET A 1 8.20 2.17 -2.45
N VAL A 2 8.88 1.14 -2.92
CA VAL A 2 9.52 1.05 -4.25
C VAL A 2 8.49 0.89 -5.38
N LYS A 3 8.71 1.60 -6.49
CA LYS A 3 7.99 1.51 -7.77
C LYS A 3 8.92 0.99 -8.87
N CYS A 4 8.36 0.54 -9.99
CA CYS A 4 9.14 0.26 -11.20
C CYS A 4 9.96 1.47 -11.68
N ARG A 5 9.45 2.70 -11.47
CA ARG A 5 10.18 3.94 -11.71
C ARG A 5 11.47 4.03 -10.88
N ASP A 6 11.42 3.60 -9.63
CA ASP A 6 12.59 3.62 -8.75
C ASP A 6 13.61 2.57 -9.21
N ILE A 7 13.14 1.39 -9.65
CA ILE A 7 13.99 0.36 -10.25
C ILE A 7 14.69 0.87 -11.51
N LEU A 8 13.98 1.59 -12.38
CA LEU A 8 14.59 2.23 -13.55
C LEU A 8 15.66 3.26 -13.16
N GLN A 9 15.43 4.02 -12.08
CA GLN A 9 16.38 5.02 -11.58
C GLN A 9 17.60 4.42 -10.87
N MET A 10 17.55 3.16 -10.45
CA MET A 10 18.73 2.46 -9.92
C MET A 10 19.84 2.29 -10.97
N ASN A 11 19.51 2.42 -12.26
CA ASN A 11 20.44 2.28 -13.38
C ASN A 11 21.26 0.99 -13.28
N LEU A 12 20.56 -0.14 -13.08
CA LEU A 12 21.16 -1.47 -12.97
C LEU A 12 21.90 -1.81 -14.28
N ASP A 13 23.16 -2.22 -14.16
CA ASP A 13 23.99 -2.50 -15.34
C ASP A 13 23.34 -3.55 -16.24
N GLY A 14 23.28 -3.23 -17.53
CA GLY A 14 22.70 -4.10 -18.54
C GLY A 14 21.18 -4.20 -18.48
N MET A 15 20.46 -3.37 -17.73
CA MET A 15 19.00 -3.35 -17.73
C MET A 15 18.43 -2.00 -18.19
N TRP A 16 17.46 -2.02 -19.10
CA TRP A 16 16.75 -0.82 -19.56
C TRP A 16 15.27 -1.10 -19.83
N LEU A 17 14.45 -0.05 -19.78
CA LEU A 17 13.03 -0.13 -20.13
C LEU A 17 12.87 -0.16 -21.66
N LEU A 18 12.02 -1.06 -22.15
CA LEU A 18 11.63 -1.13 -23.56
C LEU A 18 10.27 -0.50 -23.85
N ALA A 19 9.30 -0.76 -22.98
CA ALA A 19 7.91 -0.36 -23.16
C ALA A 19 7.12 -0.44 -21.85
N GLY A 20 5.86 -0.02 -21.88
CA GLY A 20 4.93 -0.06 -20.77
C GLY A 20 5.15 1.09 -19.80
N GLU A 21 5.60 2.26 -20.28
CA GLU A 21 5.92 3.42 -19.44
C GLU A 21 4.75 3.85 -18.54
N GLY A 22 3.52 3.68 -19.03
CA GLY A 22 2.30 3.96 -18.27
C GLY A 22 2.17 3.17 -16.96
N GLY A 23 2.89 2.06 -16.82
CA GLY A 23 2.91 1.22 -15.62
C GLY A 23 4.02 1.51 -14.63
N LEU A 24 4.90 2.49 -14.86
CA LEU A 24 6.07 2.72 -14.00
C LEU A 24 5.75 3.04 -12.55
N ASP A 25 4.50 3.45 -12.25
CA ASP A 25 4.05 3.71 -10.89
C ASP A 25 3.53 2.47 -10.13
N ARG A 26 3.52 1.29 -10.77
CA ARG A 26 3.25 0.01 -10.11
C ARG A 26 4.25 -0.24 -8.98
N VAL A 27 3.73 -0.68 -7.83
CA VAL A 27 4.52 -0.97 -6.61
C VAL A 27 5.24 -2.30 -6.77
N VAL A 28 6.53 -2.31 -6.45
CA VAL A 28 7.37 -3.52 -6.42
C VAL A 28 7.48 -4.02 -4.98
N SER A 29 6.95 -5.21 -4.72
CA SER A 29 7.00 -5.87 -3.39
C SER A 29 8.18 -6.82 -3.24
N TRP A 30 8.60 -7.45 -4.33
CA TRP A 30 9.70 -8.41 -4.37
C TRP A 30 10.16 -8.63 -5.80
N SER A 31 11.29 -9.30 -6.01
CA SER A 31 11.72 -9.79 -7.34
C SER A 31 11.66 -11.31 -7.38
N TYR A 32 11.12 -11.87 -8.46
CA TYR A 32 10.99 -13.32 -8.64
C TYR A 32 11.57 -13.75 -9.99
N VAL A 33 12.43 -14.78 -9.97
CA VAL A 33 12.96 -15.39 -11.20
C VAL A 33 12.01 -16.48 -11.65
N VAL A 34 11.39 -16.25 -12.80
CA VAL A 34 10.40 -17.10 -13.42
C VAL A 34 11.09 -18.32 -14.04
N MET A 35 10.72 -19.51 -13.58
CA MET A 35 11.29 -20.77 -14.08
C MET A 35 10.27 -21.64 -14.84
N THR A 36 9.02 -21.73 -14.38
CA THR A 36 8.00 -22.61 -14.98
C THR A 36 6.59 -22.06 -14.79
N ARG A 37 5.71 -22.28 -15.79
CA ARG A 37 4.27 -21.99 -15.72
C ARG A 37 3.47 -23.12 -15.03
N PRO A 38 2.28 -22.83 -14.45
CA PRO A 38 1.64 -21.51 -14.33
C PRO A 38 2.32 -20.65 -13.23
N PHE A 39 2.40 -19.34 -13.46
CA PHE A 39 3.00 -18.39 -12.52
C PHE A 39 2.10 -18.12 -11.32
N ALA A 40 0.78 -18.31 -11.49
CA ALA A 40 -0.21 -18.07 -10.44
C ALA A 40 0.04 -18.87 -9.15
N ASP A 41 0.71 -20.02 -9.24
CA ASP A 41 1.04 -20.87 -8.10
C ASP A 41 2.30 -20.41 -7.35
N HIS A 42 3.06 -19.48 -7.92
CA HIS A 42 4.43 -19.17 -7.49
C HIS A 42 4.74 -17.67 -7.37
N MET A 43 3.83 -16.81 -7.82
CA MET A 43 4.01 -15.35 -7.83
C MET A 43 2.85 -14.63 -7.19
N ASN A 44 3.15 -13.51 -6.53
CA ASN A 44 2.16 -12.65 -5.90
C ASN A 44 2.00 -11.33 -6.66
N ALA A 45 0.84 -10.70 -6.50
CA ALA A 45 0.62 -9.34 -6.99
C ALA A 45 1.70 -8.38 -6.44
N GLY A 46 2.21 -7.51 -7.31
CA GLY A 46 3.30 -6.60 -6.98
C GLY A 46 4.72 -7.18 -7.13
N ASP A 47 4.89 -8.48 -7.35
CA ASP A 47 6.22 -9.04 -7.63
C ASP A 47 6.77 -8.48 -8.95
N PHE A 48 8.10 -8.43 -9.08
CA PHE A 48 8.81 -8.04 -10.29
C PHE A 48 9.38 -9.29 -10.95
N ALA A 49 8.84 -9.64 -12.11
CA ALA A 49 9.15 -10.89 -12.79
C ALA A 49 10.44 -10.78 -13.60
N LEU A 50 11.32 -11.77 -13.47
CA LEU A 50 12.57 -11.88 -14.23
C LEU A 50 12.54 -13.19 -15.03
N CYS A 51 12.74 -13.17 -16.34
CA CYS A 51 12.66 -14.37 -17.19
C CYS A 51 13.80 -14.44 -18.22
N SER A 52 14.28 -15.66 -18.50
CA SER A 52 15.23 -15.92 -19.59
C SER A 52 14.50 -16.43 -20.82
N VAL A 53 14.82 -15.83 -21.98
CA VAL A 53 14.33 -16.24 -23.31
C VAL A 53 15.46 -17.01 -24.00
N ASP A 54 15.30 -18.33 -24.11
CA ASP A 54 16.30 -19.25 -24.65
C ASP A 54 15.97 -19.80 -26.04
N PHE A 55 14.75 -19.55 -26.53
CA PHE A 55 14.16 -20.06 -27.78
C PHE A 55 14.08 -21.60 -27.92
N GLU A 56 14.67 -22.36 -27.01
CA GLU A 56 14.56 -23.82 -26.94
C GLU A 56 13.27 -24.23 -26.22
N HIS A 57 12.94 -23.53 -25.13
CA HIS A 57 11.78 -23.80 -24.29
C HIS A 57 10.91 -22.56 -24.09
N PHE A 58 11.49 -21.37 -24.26
CA PHE A 58 10.83 -20.10 -24.02
C PHE A 58 11.16 -19.11 -25.14
N GLY A 59 10.24 -18.97 -26.11
CA GLY A 59 10.34 -18.02 -27.21
C GLY A 59 9.30 -16.90 -27.12
N TRP A 60 9.12 -16.15 -28.21
CA TRP A 60 8.26 -14.95 -28.22
C TRP A 60 6.79 -15.23 -27.95
N LYS A 61 6.28 -16.36 -28.41
CA LYS A 61 4.91 -16.78 -28.09
C LYS A 61 4.75 -17.00 -26.59
N GLU A 62 5.72 -17.67 -25.98
CA GLU A 62 5.74 -17.93 -24.54
C GLU A 62 5.87 -16.64 -23.73
N VAL A 63 6.66 -15.67 -24.20
CA VAL A 63 6.74 -14.30 -23.64
C VAL A 63 5.38 -13.60 -23.71
N SER A 64 4.71 -13.61 -24.87
CA SER A 64 3.39 -12.99 -25.03
C SER A 64 2.35 -13.62 -24.11
N ASP A 65 2.29 -14.95 -24.04
CA ASP A 65 1.36 -15.65 -23.15
C ASP A 65 1.67 -15.32 -21.67
N ALA A 66 2.96 -15.26 -21.32
CA ALA A 66 3.41 -14.86 -19.99
C ALA A 66 2.96 -13.44 -19.63
N MET A 67 3.05 -12.49 -20.55
CA MET A 67 2.63 -11.11 -20.29
C MET A 67 1.15 -11.00 -19.92
N TYR A 68 0.27 -11.77 -20.57
CA TYR A 68 -1.14 -11.82 -20.19
C TYR A 68 -1.33 -12.40 -18.79
N GLU A 69 -0.70 -13.54 -18.49
CA GLU A 69 -0.79 -14.16 -17.16
C GLU A 69 -0.24 -13.25 -16.05
N LEU A 70 0.90 -12.59 -16.29
CA LEU A 70 1.53 -11.66 -15.34
C LEU A 70 0.67 -10.39 -15.14
N ASP A 71 0.00 -9.87 -16.18
CA ASP A 71 -0.91 -8.74 -16.02
C ASP A 71 -2.20 -9.12 -15.28
N GLU A 72 -2.72 -10.33 -15.50
CA GLU A 72 -3.82 -10.89 -14.72
C GLU A 72 -3.46 -11.02 -13.24
N LEU A 73 -2.26 -11.51 -12.94
CA LEU A 73 -1.70 -11.61 -11.58
C LEU A 73 -1.29 -10.28 -10.96
N LYS A 74 -1.38 -9.18 -11.71
CA LYS A 74 -1.04 -7.82 -11.23
C LYS A 74 0.43 -7.68 -10.81
N ILE A 75 1.30 -8.31 -11.58
CA ILE A 75 2.75 -8.16 -11.47
C ILE A 75 3.16 -6.71 -11.76
N SER A 76 4.18 -6.25 -11.02
CA SER A 76 4.64 -4.87 -11.06
C SER A 76 5.37 -4.52 -12.36
N GLY A 77 6.26 -5.41 -12.81
CA GLY A 77 7.02 -5.28 -14.03
C GLY A 77 7.59 -6.62 -14.47
N PHE A 78 8.03 -6.69 -15.72
CA PHE A 78 8.56 -7.90 -16.34
C PHE A 78 9.89 -7.60 -17.03
N ALA A 79 10.96 -8.30 -16.66
CA ALA A 79 12.24 -8.17 -17.31
C ALA A 79 12.63 -9.47 -18.01
N ILE A 80 13.05 -9.35 -19.27
CA ILE A 80 13.48 -10.47 -20.09
C ILE A 80 14.97 -10.37 -20.41
N SER A 81 15.68 -11.50 -20.35
CA SER A 81 17.04 -11.60 -20.87
C SER A 81 17.08 -12.58 -22.02
N ILE A 82 17.60 -12.13 -23.16
CA ILE A 82 17.58 -12.89 -24.42
C ILE A 82 18.94 -13.54 -24.62
N LYS A 83 19.00 -14.87 -24.66
CA LYS A 83 20.25 -15.63 -24.77
C LYS A 83 21.04 -15.31 -26.05
N ASP A 84 20.35 -15.06 -27.15
CA ASP A 84 20.96 -14.60 -28.41
C ASP A 84 20.86 -13.07 -28.50
N GLU A 85 21.97 -12.36 -28.27
CA GLU A 85 21.98 -10.89 -28.28
C GLU A 85 21.72 -10.26 -29.65
N ARG A 86 21.68 -11.06 -30.74
CA ARG A 86 21.30 -10.58 -32.07
C ARG A 86 19.79 -10.54 -32.26
N GLU A 87 19.05 -11.27 -31.44
CA GLU A 87 17.59 -11.28 -31.49
C GLU A 87 17.05 -10.00 -30.84
N GLU A 88 16.35 -9.20 -31.65
CA GLU A 88 15.65 -8.02 -31.17
C GLU A 88 14.28 -8.40 -30.62
N VAL A 89 13.79 -7.66 -29.62
CA VAL A 89 12.43 -7.85 -29.12
C VAL A 89 11.44 -7.46 -30.21
N PRO A 90 10.54 -8.38 -30.63
CA PRO A 90 9.57 -8.10 -31.68
C PRO A 90 8.63 -6.94 -31.33
N VAL A 91 8.22 -6.19 -32.35
CA VAL A 91 7.34 -5.03 -32.20
C VAL A 91 5.99 -5.39 -31.55
N ASP A 92 5.45 -6.58 -31.83
CA ASP A 92 4.20 -7.05 -31.23
C ASP A 92 4.31 -7.29 -29.72
N ILE A 93 5.50 -7.69 -29.22
CA ILE A 93 5.77 -7.78 -27.77
C ILE A 93 5.85 -6.39 -27.14
N ILE A 94 6.51 -5.44 -27.80
CA ILE A 94 6.60 -4.03 -27.35
C ILE A 94 5.20 -3.41 -27.30
N ASP A 95 4.41 -3.57 -28.36
CA ASP A 95 3.04 -3.07 -28.46
C ASP A 95 2.13 -3.69 -27.39
N LEU A 96 2.32 -4.99 -27.09
CA LEU A 96 1.58 -5.67 -26.04
C LEU A 96 1.92 -5.09 -24.65
N ALA A 97 3.19 -4.81 -24.36
CA ALA A 97 3.61 -4.21 -23.10
C ALA A 97 2.97 -2.83 -22.90
N GLU A 98 2.93 -2.01 -23.95
CA GLU A 98 2.26 -0.71 -23.89
C GLU A 98 0.76 -0.86 -23.69
N LYS A 99 0.12 -1.75 -24.44
CA LYS A 99 -1.32 -2.00 -24.32
C LYS A 99 -1.71 -2.45 -22.91
N LEU A 100 -0.92 -3.32 -22.30
CA LEU A 100 -1.14 -3.82 -20.94
C LEU A 100 -0.70 -2.81 -19.87
N THR A 101 0.00 -1.72 -20.24
CA THR A 101 0.68 -0.82 -19.30
C THR A 101 1.58 -1.60 -18.33
N LEU A 102 2.23 -2.67 -18.83
CA LEU A 102 3.11 -3.53 -18.07
C LEU A 102 4.55 -3.12 -18.37
N PRO A 103 5.30 -2.56 -17.41
CA PRO A 103 6.69 -2.17 -17.63
C PRO A 103 7.53 -3.37 -18.07
N LEU A 104 7.99 -3.35 -19.32
CA LEU A 104 8.82 -4.38 -19.93
C LEU A 104 10.27 -3.89 -19.96
N PHE A 105 11.15 -4.62 -19.29
CA PHE A 105 12.59 -4.35 -19.25
C PHE A 105 13.34 -5.40 -20.08
N GLN A 106 14.44 -4.98 -20.70
CA GLN A 106 15.42 -5.89 -21.29
C GLN A 106 16.66 -5.95 -20.41
N ILE A 107 17.20 -7.14 -20.26
CA ILE A 107 18.44 -7.43 -19.56
C ILE A 107 19.44 -8.01 -20.57
N ARG A 108 20.59 -7.35 -20.74
CA ARG A 108 21.72 -7.85 -21.53
C ARG A 108 22.15 -9.23 -21.03
N TRP A 109 22.34 -10.19 -21.92
CA TRP A 109 22.72 -11.54 -21.51
C TRP A 109 24.17 -11.60 -21.04
N GLU A 110 25.09 -11.00 -21.80
CA GLU A 110 26.48 -10.96 -21.41
C GLU A 110 26.71 -10.00 -20.24
N LYS A 111 27.37 -10.51 -19.19
CA LYS A 111 27.86 -9.76 -18.02
C LYS A 111 26.79 -9.20 -17.07
N ALA A 112 25.50 -9.28 -17.40
CA ALA A 112 24.46 -9.00 -16.42
C ALA A 112 24.11 -10.29 -15.66
N SER A 113 23.99 -10.19 -14.35
CA SER A 113 23.64 -11.32 -13.49
C SER A 113 22.20 -11.16 -13.02
N PHE A 114 21.34 -12.13 -13.35
CA PHE A 114 19.97 -12.19 -12.81
C PHE A 114 19.96 -12.16 -11.30
N VAL A 115 20.93 -12.84 -10.67
CA VAL A 115 21.05 -12.88 -9.22
C VAL A 115 21.37 -11.50 -8.67
N ASP A 116 22.28 -10.76 -9.32
CA ASP A 116 22.68 -9.43 -8.86
C ASP A 116 21.54 -8.42 -9.06
N ILE A 117 20.81 -8.51 -10.17
CA ILE A 117 19.61 -7.69 -10.43
C ILE A 117 18.54 -7.99 -9.39
N ALA A 118 18.18 -9.27 -9.19
CA ALA A 118 17.18 -9.68 -8.21
C ALA A 118 17.57 -9.25 -6.79
N GLN A 119 18.82 -9.47 -6.38
CA GLN A 119 19.32 -9.04 -5.07
C GLN A 119 19.31 -7.52 -4.91
N SER A 120 19.69 -6.78 -5.96
CA SER A 120 19.69 -5.31 -5.92
C SER A 120 18.26 -4.78 -5.73
N ILE A 121 17.30 -5.30 -6.49
CA ILE A 121 15.88 -4.95 -6.36
C ILE A 121 15.37 -5.32 -4.96
N GLY A 122 15.61 -6.55 -4.51
CA GLY A 122 15.17 -7.03 -3.20
C GLY A 122 15.76 -6.22 -2.04
N ASN A 123 17.06 -5.93 -2.07
CA ASN A 123 17.72 -5.11 -1.06
C ASN A 123 17.17 -3.69 -1.04
N TYR A 124 16.94 -3.08 -2.21
CA TYR A 124 16.37 -1.75 -2.30
C TYR A 124 14.94 -1.71 -1.72
N VAL A 125 14.12 -2.71 -2.02
CA VAL A 125 12.79 -2.87 -1.41
C VAL A 125 12.89 -2.98 0.11
N ILE A 126 13.81 -3.81 0.63
CA ILE A 126 14.03 -3.96 2.08
C ILE A 126 14.49 -2.64 2.71
N GLU A 127 15.43 -1.93 2.10
CA GLU A 127 15.95 -0.66 2.62
C GLU A 127 14.87 0.42 2.66
N GLU A 128 14.08 0.58 1.60
CA GLU A 128 12.97 1.53 1.56
C GLU A 128 11.86 1.17 2.56
N ASN A 129 11.58 -0.11 2.73
CA ASN A 129 10.67 -0.59 3.77
C ASN A 129 11.23 -0.29 5.17
N ASN A 130 12.53 -0.46 5.39
CA ASN A 130 13.18 -0.12 6.66
C ASN A 130 13.15 1.38 6.97
N LYS A 131 13.30 2.26 5.98
CA LYS A 131 13.10 3.70 6.14
C LYS A 131 11.67 4.02 6.56
N THR A 132 10.69 3.35 5.96
CA THR A 132 9.27 3.48 6.31
C THR A 132 8.99 2.95 7.72
N ASN A 133 9.59 1.82 8.11
CA ASN A 133 9.46 1.21 9.43
C ASN A 133 9.94 2.12 10.57
N ARG A 134 10.97 2.95 10.34
CA ARG A 134 11.43 3.93 11.34
C ARG A 134 10.31 4.88 11.75
N LYS A 135 9.56 5.46 10.79
CA LYS A 135 8.38 6.32 11.10
C LYS A 135 7.37 5.57 11.98
N GLY A 136 7.18 4.28 11.71
CA GLY A 136 6.29 3.43 12.50
C GLY A 136 6.79 3.15 13.92
N GLU A 137 8.08 2.91 14.12
CA GLU A 137 8.68 2.77 15.46
C GLU A 137 8.54 4.05 16.28
N PHE A 138 8.70 5.22 15.65
CA PHE A 138 8.46 6.50 16.33
C PHE A 138 7.01 6.66 16.75
N LEU A 139 6.07 6.37 15.85
CA LEU A 139 4.66 6.42 16.16
C LEU A 139 4.31 5.43 17.28
N TYR A 140 4.84 4.21 17.24
CA TYR A 140 4.65 3.23 18.31
C TYR A 140 5.08 3.76 19.67
N ASN A 141 6.29 4.31 19.76
CA ASN A 141 6.82 4.89 21.00
C ASN A 141 6.03 6.11 21.46
N LEU A 142 5.50 6.91 20.54
CA LEU A 142 4.67 8.07 20.86
C LEU A 142 3.29 7.68 21.41
N LEU A 143 2.74 6.53 20.98
CA LEU A 143 1.43 6.06 21.42
C LEU A 143 1.50 5.17 22.67
N PHE A 144 2.59 4.42 22.85
CA PHE A 144 2.69 3.36 23.86
C PHE A 144 3.92 3.46 24.77
N GLY A 145 4.82 4.42 24.53
CA GLY A 145 6.01 4.63 25.35
C GLY A 145 5.66 5.19 26.74
N TYR A 146 6.33 4.68 27.76
CA TYR A 146 6.08 5.06 29.16
C TYR A 146 6.67 6.44 29.53
N ASP A 147 7.77 6.87 28.89
CA ASP A 147 8.50 8.10 29.23
C ASP A 147 8.85 8.93 27.99
N ILE A 148 7.83 9.51 27.35
CA ILE A 148 8.00 10.42 26.20
C ILE A 148 8.49 11.78 26.73
N ASN A 149 9.81 12.01 26.70
CA ASN A 149 10.40 13.28 27.12
C ASN A 149 10.44 14.31 25.98
N THR A 150 10.59 15.59 26.34
CA THR A 150 10.59 16.72 25.39
C THR A 150 11.69 16.60 24.32
N ARG A 151 12.88 16.09 24.68
CA ARG A 151 13.98 15.90 23.72
C ARG A 151 13.63 14.88 22.63
N TYR A 152 12.87 13.85 22.98
CA TYR A 152 12.40 12.86 22.01
C TYR A 152 11.39 13.48 21.03
N ILE A 153 10.46 14.29 21.54
CA ILE A 153 9.48 15.03 20.72
C ILE A 153 10.20 16.01 19.78
N GLU A 154 11.15 16.80 20.28
CA GLU A 154 11.94 17.74 19.47
C GLU A 154 12.72 17.04 18.36
N LYS A 155 13.33 15.88 18.66
CA LYS A 155 14.03 15.07 17.67
C LYS A 155 13.10 14.59 16.56
N ILE A 156 11.90 14.13 16.90
CA ILE A 156 10.89 13.66 15.93
C ILE A 156 10.39 14.82 15.08
N ALA A 157 10.07 15.96 15.72
CA ALA A 157 9.61 17.16 15.03
C ALA A 157 10.61 17.61 13.95
N GLY A 158 11.90 17.61 14.30
CA GLY A 158 12.97 17.95 13.35
C GLY A 158 13.20 16.90 12.25
N LEU A 159 13.11 15.60 12.58
CA LEU A 159 13.39 14.53 11.63
C LEU A 159 12.27 14.32 10.59
N PHE A 160 11.01 14.56 10.98
CA PHE A 160 9.84 14.33 10.13
C PHE A 160 9.08 15.60 9.78
N HIS A 161 9.64 16.78 10.08
CA HIS A 161 9.01 18.08 9.78
C HIS A 161 7.60 18.21 10.36
N MET A 162 7.36 17.62 11.54
CA MET A 162 6.07 17.68 12.22
C MET A 162 5.95 18.95 13.07
N ASP A 163 4.83 19.65 12.92
CA ASP A 163 4.51 20.82 13.72
C ASP A 163 3.56 20.47 14.88
N PHE A 164 4.12 20.17 16.05
CA PHE A 164 3.30 19.89 17.25
C PHE A 164 2.68 21.13 17.91
N SER A 165 2.75 22.32 17.28
CA SER A 165 2.01 23.50 17.74
C SER A 165 0.52 23.43 17.42
N VAL A 166 0.11 22.57 16.50
CA VAL A 166 -1.30 22.25 16.22
C VAL A 166 -1.73 20.94 16.88
N PRO A 167 -2.99 20.80 17.31
CA PRO A 167 -3.50 19.53 17.81
C PRO A 167 -3.35 18.42 16.78
N HIS A 168 -3.01 17.21 17.21
CA HIS A 168 -2.99 16.02 16.37
C HIS A 168 -3.96 14.97 16.90
N ARG A 169 -4.41 14.10 16.00
CA ARG A 169 -5.28 12.98 16.34
C ARG A 169 -4.81 11.69 15.71
N VAL A 170 -5.18 10.59 16.36
CA VAL A 170 -4.91 9.24 15.90
C VAL A 170 -6.13 8.67 15.20
N GLY A 171 -5.91 8.14 14.00
CA GLY A 171 -6.86 7.30 13.27
C GLY A 171 -6.44 5.84 13.30
N ILE A 172 -7.38 4.93 13.51
CA ILE A 172 -7.18 3.48 13.32
C ILE A 172 -7.94 3.05 12.07
N ILE A 173 -7.20 2.57 11.08
CA ILE A 173 -7.72 2.04 9.83
C ILE A 173 -7.90 0.53 9.99
N VAL A 174 -9.16 0.12 9.99
CA VAL A 174 -9.57 -1.28 10.01
C VAL A 174 -9.91 -1.69 8.59
N VAL A 175 -9.39 -2.84 8.16
CA VAL A 175 -9.66 -3.41 6.84
C VAL A 175 -10.50 -4.66 7.01
N ASP A 176 -11.75 -4.59 6.58
CA ASP A 176 -12.62 -5.75 6.45
C ASP A 176 -12.22 -6.53 5.21
N ARG A 177 -12.08 -7.85 5.36
CA ARG A 177 -11.58 -8.76 4.33
C ARG A 177 -12.63 -9.81 4.01
N VAL A 178 -12.82 -10.07 2.72
CA VAL A 178 -13.51 -11.25 2.22
C VAL A 178 -12.43 -12.29 1.89
N TYR A 179 -12.36 -13.34 2.69
CA TYR A 179 -11.44 -14.45 2.47
C TYR A 179 -11.92 -15.32 1.31
N GLY A 180 -10.99 -15.69 0.43
CA GLY A 180 -11.19 -16.68 -0.62
C GLY A 180 -10.84 -18.09 -0.13
N GLU A 181 -10.63 -19.00 -1.08
CA GLU A 181 -10.28 -20.40 -0.78
C GLU A 181 -8.81 -20.58 -0.37
N ASN A 182 -7.91 -19.68 -0.78
CA ASN A 182 -6.48 -19.73 -0.49
C ASN A 182 -6.07 -18.63 0.51
N LEU A 183 -5.89 -19.05 1.77
CA LEU A 183 -5.53 -18.18 2.90
C LEU A 183 -4.16 -17.51 2.74
N GLU A 184 -3.18 -18.19 2.13
CA GLU A 184 -1.84 -17.63 1.95
C GLU A 184 -1.90 -16.47 0.95
N ASN A 185 -2.57 -16.66 -0.18
CA ASN A 185 -2.76 -15.62 -1.18
C ASN A 185 -3.59 -14.44 -0.63
N ASP A 186 -4.57 -14.71 0.22
CA ASP A 186 -5.34 -13.65 0.90
C ASP A 186 -4.45 -12.79 1.83
N GLU A 187 -3.54 -13.41 2.58
CA GLU A 187 -2.59 -12.69 3.44
C GLU A 187 -1.59 -11.88 2.60
N HIS A 188 -1.08 -12.44 1.49
CA HIS A 188 -0.22 -11.69 0.56
C HIS A 188 -0.94 -10.48 -0.05
N THR A 189 -2.18 -10.67 -0.52
CA THR A 189 -3.02 -9.59 -1.05
C THR A 189 -3.23 -8.52 0.02
N TYR A 190 -3.46 -8.91 1.28
CA TYR A 190 -3.62 -7.98 2.39
C TYR A 190 -2.33 -7.21 2.69
N HIS A 191 -1.17 -7.88 2.67
CA HIS A 191 0.12 -7.23 2.81
C HIS A 191 0.37 -6.21 1.70
N TYR A 192 0.01 -6.55 0.46
CA TYR A 192 0.09 -5.63 -0.68
C TYR A 192 -0.86 -4.43 -0.53
N TYR A 193 -2.09 -4.67 -0.08
CA TYR A 193 -3.06 -3.60 0.22
C TYR A 193 -2.54 -2.63 1.29
N MET A 194 -2.02 -3.15 2.40
CA MET A 194 -1.45 -2.34 3.49
C MET A 194 -0.21 -1.56 3.02
N SER A 195 0.57 -2.17 2.13
CA SER A 195 1.69 -1.53 1.46
C SER A 195 1.19 -0.32 0.64
N CYS A 196 0.25 -0.53 -0.28
CA CYS A 196 -0.35 0.54 -1.08
C CYS A 196 -0.92 1.68 -0.21
N MET A 197 -1.63 1.34 0.87
CA MET A 197 -2.15 2.32 1.83
C MET A 197 -1.03 3.16 2.47
N ALA A 198 0.04 2.51 2.97
CA ALA A 198 1.16 3.20 3.61
C ALA A 198 1.81 4.22 2.66
N LYS A 199 1.92 3.87 1.38
CA LYS A 199 2.45 4.76 0.35
C LYS A 199 1.55 5.94 0.08
N MET A 200 0.26 5.70 -0.19
CA MET A 200 -0.66 6.79 -0.47
C MET A 200 -0.75 7.75 0.74
N ILE A 201 -0.64 7.24 1.97
CA ILE A 201 -0.60 8.08 3.18
C ILE A 201 0.71 8.87 3.26
N SER A 202 1.85 8.26 2.89
CA SER A 202 3.11 8.99 2.80
C SER A 202 3.05 10.13 1.77
N ASP A 203 2.27 9.97 0.70
CA ASP A 203 2.09 10.99 -0.34
C ASP A 203 1.11 12.11 0.09
N LEU A 204 0.35 11.94 1.18
CA LEU A 204 -0.45 13.03 1.78
C LEU A 204 0.42 14.15 2.39
N GLY A 205 1.72 13.90 2.56
CA GLY A 205 2.72 14.86 3.01
C GLY A 205 3.37 14.48 4.34
N ASP A 206 4.45 15.19 4.67
CA ASP A 206 5.28 14.94 5.86
C ASP A 206 4.56 15.14 7.20
N ALA A 207 3.35 15.71 7.17
CA ALA A 207 2.53 15.94 8.35
C ALA A 207 1.92 14.66 8.95
N ALA A 208 1.92 13.52 8.26
CA ALA A 208 1.33 12.28 8.76
C ALA A 208 2.39 11.21 9.09
N LEU A 209 2.22 10.55 10.23
CA LEU A 209 2.94 9.32 10.56
C LEU A 209 2.00 8.13 10.40
N PHE A 210 2.50 7.03 9.84
CA PHE A 210 1.75 5.80 9.63
C PHE A 210 2.53 4.59 10.13
N MET A 211 1.82 3.61 10.70
CA MET A 211 2.37 2.30 11.02
C MET A 211 1.33 1.20 10.85
N ASN A 212 1.81 -0.02 10.60
CA ASN A 212 1.01 -1.22 10.71
C ASN A 212 1.12 -1.76 12.15
N PHE A 213 -0.01 -1.92 12.85
CA PHE A 213 -0.05 -2.43 14.21
C PHE A 213 -1.18 -3.45 14.39
N LEU A 214 -0.84 -4.70 14.71
CA LEU A 214 -1.80 -5.81 14.93
C LEU A 214 -2.87 -5.91 13.82
N ASN A 215 -2.43 -5.96 12.56
CA ASN A 215 -3.27 -6.01 11.35
C ASN A 215 -4.24 -4.83 11.22
N LYS A 216 -3.81 -3.63 11.64
CA LYS A 216 -4.52 -2.36 11.43
C LYS A 216 -3.53 -1.31 10.99
N GLY A 217 -3.98 -0.39 10.14
CA GLY A 217 -3.25 0.85 9.90
C GLY A 217 -3.47 1.78 11.09
N VAL A 218 -2.42 2.43 11.57
CA VAL A 218 -2.51 3.49 12.58
C VAL A 218 -1.85 4.72 11.99
N ILE A 219 -2.61 5.81 11.93
CA ILE A 219 -2.17 7.09 11.39
C ILE A 219 -2.25 8.17 12.47
N LEU A 220 -1.24 9.01 12.57
CA LEU A 220 -1.24 10.24 13.35
C LEU A 220 -1.11 11.42 12.40
N PHE A 221 -1.98 12.40 12.52
CA PHE A 221 -1.99 13.57 11.64
C PHE A 221 -2.56 14.81 12.36
N PRO A 222 -2.20 16.04 11.91
CA PRO A 222 -2.75 17.29 12.42
C PRO A 222 -4.26 17.39 12.25
N ASP A 223 -4.94 17.93 13.27
CA ASP A 223 -6.36 18.27 13.21
C ASP A 223 -6.51 19.73 12.79
N TYR A 224 -6.63 19.96 11.49
CA TYR A 224 -6.91 21.29 10.94
C TYR A 224 -8.41 21.58 10.97
N GLU A 225 -8.79 22.84 11.22
CA GLU A 225 -10.19 23.27 11.31
C GLU A 225 -11.01 23.03 10.02
N ASP A 226 -10.35 22.92 8.87
CA ASP A 226 -10.98 22.73 7.56
C ASP A 226 -11.18 21.26 7.17
N ASP A 227 -10.89 20.31 8.07
CA ASP A 227 -10.99 18.86 7.84
C ASP A 227 -10.22 18.37 6.58
N ARG A 228 -9.29 19.16 6.03
CA ARG A 228 -8.64 18.86 4.73
C ARG A 228 -7.95 17.51 4.69
N LEU A 229 -7.29 17.12 5.78
CA LEU A 229 -6.60 15.83 5.89
C LEU A 229 -7.58 14.67 6.06
N ILE A 230 -8.72 14.90 6.74
CA ILE A 230 -9.79 13.91 6.86
C ILE A 230 -10.40 13.63 5.49
N HIS A 231 -10.70 14.67 4.72
CA HIS A 231 -11.21 14.54 3.36
C HIS A 231 -10.20 13.87 2.42
N SER A 232 -8.92 14.23 2.53
CA SER A 232 -7.87 13.61 1.73
C SER A 232 -7.69 12.13 2.06
N LEU A 233 -7.74 11.77 3.35
CA LEU A 233 -7.70 10.39 3.82
C LEU A 233 -8.93 9.60 3.34
N GLU A 234 -10.13 10.18 3.42
CA GLU A 234 -11.35 9.54 2.92
C GLU A 234 -11.27 9.27 1.42
N ARG A 235 -10.81 10.25 0.64
CA ARG A 235 -10.59 10.09 -0.80
C ARG A 235 -9.57 8.99 -1.10
N LEU A 236 -8.44 8.99 -0.41
CA LEU A 236 -7.40 7.96 -0.53
C LEU A 236 -7.96 6.56 -0.28
N LEU A 237 -8.69 6.38 0.84
CA LEU A 237 -9.27 5.08 1.19
C LEU A 237 -10.35 4.65 0.18
N ASN A 238 -11.07 5.59 -0.43
CA ASN A 238 -11.97 5.30 -1.55
C ASN A 238 -11.20 4.83 -2.78
N GLU A 239 -10.21 5.60 -3.23
CA GLU A 239 -9.37 5.24 -4.37
C GLU A 239 -8.67 3.89 -4.18
N LEU A 240 -8.24 3.57 -2.97
CA LEU A 240 -7.61 2.28 -2.65
C LEU A 240 -8.61 1.12 -2.70
N ASP A 241 -9.76 1.23 -2.05
CA ASP A 241 -10.75 0.13 -2.07
C ASP A 241 -11.40 -0.05 -3.45
N ASP A 242 -11.56 1.02 -4.22
CA ASP A 242 -12.14 0.99 -5.57
C ASP A 242 -11.15 0.49 -6.62
N ASN A 243 -9.87 0.34 -6.26
CA ASN A 243 -8.87 -0.25 -7.13
C ASN A 243 -9.34 -1.64 -7.60
N PRO A 244 -9.33 -1.94 -8.91
CA PRO A 244 -9.80 -3.23 -9.44
C PRO A 244 -9.18 -4.47 -8.76
N GLN A 245 -7.99 -4.34 -8.18
CA GLN A 245 -7.31 -5.42 -7.45
C GLN A 245 -7.92 -5.74 -6.09
N PHE A 246 -8.54 -4.75 -5.44
CA PHE A 246 -9.06 -4.85 -4.06
C PHE A 246 -10.58 -4.74 -3.99
N CYS A 247 -11.18 -4.19 -5.04
CA CYS A 247 -12.62 -3.96 -5.15
C CYS A 247 -13.39 -5.25 -4.82
N HIS A 248 -14.41 -5.11 -3.98
CA HIS A 248 -15.23 -6.20 -3.43
C HIS A 248 -14.52 -7.19 -2.48
N ARG A 249 -13.18 -7.17 -2.37
CA ARG A 249 -12.42 -8.05 -1.45
C ARG A 249 -12.02 -7.36 -0.16
N MET A 250 -11.72 -6.06 -0.21
CA MET A 250 -11.27 -5.29 0.94
C MET A 250 -12.07 -4.01 1.08
N LYS A 251 -12.36 -3.67 2.33
CA LYS A 251 -13.02 -2.42 2.67
C LYS A 251 -12.37 -1.79 3.89
N SER A 252 -11.83 -0.60 3.72
CA SER A 252 -11.22 0.17 4.81
C SER A 252 -12.22 1.09 5.49
N THR A 253 -12.05 1.26 6.80
CA THR A 253 -12.72 2.26 7.61
C THR A 253 -11.72 2.85 8.59
N CYS A 254 -11.59 4.18 8.62
CA CYS A 254 -10.76 4.90 9.56
C CYS A 254 -11.61 5.42 10.74
N ILE A 255 -11.20 5.08 11.95
CA ILE A 255 -11.86 5.49 13.19
C ILE A 255 -10.95 6.46 13.92
N LEU A 256 -11.44 7.68 14.15
CA LEU A 256 -10.67 8.78 14.72
C LEU A 256 -10.91 8.92 16.22
N GLY A 257 -9.82 9.07 16.97
CA GLY A 257 -9.84 9.59 18.34
C GLY A 257 -9.96 11.11 18.37
N ARG A 258 -10.06 11.68 19.57
CA ARG A 258 -10.06 13.14 19.75
C ARG A 258 -8.68 13.73 19.48
N PRO A 259 -8.62 14.98 19.03
CA PRO A 259 -7.37 15.70 18.91
C PRO A 259 -6.80 16.05 20.28
N TYR A 260 -5.48 16.03 20.39
CA TYR A 260 -4.74 16.48 21.57
C TYR A 260 -3.61 17.40 21.14
N GLN A 261 -3.32 18.39 21.99
CA GLN A 261 -2.21 19.32 21.76
C GLN A 261 -0.87 18.72 22.21
N ASN A 262 -0.86 18.00 23.34
CA ASN A 262 0.37 17.46 23.92
C ASN A 262 0.67 16.09 23.29
N PRO A 263 1.86 15.89 22.68
CA PRO A 263 2.24 14.60 22.11
C PRO A 263 2.22 13.42 23.10
N GLN A 264 2.40 13.68 24.40
CA GLN A 264 2.27 12.66 25.45
C GLN A 264 0.85 12.10 25.58
N ASP A 265 -0.16 12.84 25.11
CA ASP A 265 -1.56 12.44 25.19
C ASP A 265 -2.05 11.71 23.93
N TYR A 266 -1.22 11.54 22.89
CA TYR A 266 -1.64 10.86 21.65
C TYR A 266 -2.02 9.39 21.89
N GLY A 267 -1.42 8.74 22.90
CA GLY A 267 -1.87 7.43 23.37
C GLY A 267 -3.34 7.41 23.79
N LYS A 268 -3.87 8.50 24.36
CA LYS A 268 -5.30 8.62 24.71
C LYS A 268 -6.17 8.66 23.47
N SER A 269 -5.79 9.44 22.45
CA SER A 269 -6.48 9.45 21.15
C SER A 269 -6.55 8.04 20.54
N TYR A 270 -5.46 7.26 20.63
CA TYR A 270 -5.46 5.88 20.16
C TYR A 270 -6.44 5.00 20.95
N GLN A 271 -6.46 5.09 22.29
CA GLN A 271 -7.39 4.29 23.10
C GLN A 271 -8.85 4.63 22.81
N GLU A 272 -9.16 5.91 22.61
CA GLU A 272 -10.49 6.36 22.19
C GLU A 272 -10.89 5.74 20.86
N ALA A 273 -10.06 5.88 19.81
CA ALA A 273 -10.30 5.26 18.51
C ALA A 273 -10.49 3.74 18.63
N LYS A 274 -9.63 3.07 19.41
CA LYS A 274 -9.68 1.63 19.66
C LYS A 274 -10.99 1.18 20.30
N SER A 275 -11.48 1.94 21.27
CA SER A 275 -12.75 1.64 21.96
C SER A 275 -13.97 1.67 21.05
N LEU A 276 -13.86 2.34 19.90
CA LEU A 276 -14.94 2.52 18.94
C LEU A 276 -14.94 1.47 17.81
N ILE A 277 -13.87 0.67 17.69
CA ILE A 277 -13.75 -0.38 16.65
C ILE A 277 -14.92 -1.36 16.70
N CYS A 278 -15.31 -1.81 17.90
CA CYS A 278 -16.42 -2.75 18.08
C CYS A 278 -17.79 -2.18 17.70
N LYS A 279 -17.91 -0.86 17.49
CA LYS A 279 -19.14 -0.19 17.07
C LYS A 279 -19.16 0.12 15.57
N LYS A 280 -18.11 -0.21 14.80
CA LYS A 280 -17.97 0.18 13.38
C LYS A 280 -19.18 -0.19 12.51
N ASP A 281 -19.76 -1.38 12.66
CA ASP A 281 -20.80 -1.88 11.76
C ASP A 281 -22.14 -1.14 11.96
N ALA A 282 -22.43 -0.71 13.18
CA ALA A 282 -23.59 0.15 13.45
C ALA A 282 -23.46 1.52 12.76
N LEU A 283 -22.23 1.96 12.49
CA LEU A 283 -21.90 3.31 12.01
C LEU A 283 -21.85 3.40 10.47
N VAL A 284 -21.32 2.37 9.80
CA VAL A 284 -21.18 2.30 8.33
C VAL A 284 -22.54 2.27 7.62
N SER A 285 -23.59 1.77 8.30
CA SER A 285 -24.94 1.61 7.73
C SER A 285 -25.67 2.93 7.41
N SER A 286 -25.20 4.07 7.92
CA SER A 286 -25.97 5.32 7.88
C SER A 286 -25.62 6.29 6.75
N GLN A 287 -24.38 6.34 6.24
CA GLN A 287 -23.97 7.36 5.24
C GLN A 287 -22.83 6.99 4.26
N ARG A 288 -22.37 5.74 4.15
CA ARG A 288 -21.20 5.34 3.31
C ARG A 288 -19.87 6.09 3.61
N LYS A 289 -19.77 6.84 4.72
CA LYS A 289 -18.53 7.52 5.13
C LYS A 289 -17.48 6.51 5.58
N LYS A 290 -16.23 6.70 5.16
CA LYS A 290 -15.09 5.85 5.53
C LYS A 290 -14.31 6.35 6.73
N VAL A 291 -14.35 7.66 7.00
CA VAL A 291 -13.66 8.26 8.15
C VAL A 291 -14.68 8.70 9.19
N ILE A 292 -14.58 8.17 10.42
CA ILE A 292 -15.59 8.31 11.46
C ILE A 292 -14.96 8.84 12.75
N SER A 293 -15.50 9.94 13.29
CA SER A 293 -15.04 10.54 14.55
C SER A 293 -16.04 10.35 15.68
N SER A 294 -15.57 10.39 16.93
CA SER A 294 -16.39 10.23 18.14
C SER A 294 -17.60 11.18 18.22
N ASN A 295 -17.43 12.46 17.86
CA ASN A 295 -18.54 13.43 17.83
C ASN A 295 -19.62 13.03 16.82
N MET A 296 -19.20 12.52 15.65
CA MET A 296 -20.14 12.01 14.65
C MET A 296 -20.82 10.71 15.13
N MET A 297 -20.12 9.88 15.89
CA MET A 297 -20.67 8.66 16.50
C MET A 297 -21.73 8.96 17.57
N GLU A 298 -21.51 9.94 18.45
CA GLU A 298 -22.50 10.35 19.46
C GLU A 298 -23.80 10.81 18.78
N ILE A 299 -23.70 11.64 17.75
CA ILE A 299 -24.86 12.11 16.95
C ILE A 299 -25.56 10.92 16.24
N MET A 300 -24.80 9.96 15.73
CA MET A 300 -25.33 8.78 15.03
C MET A 300 -26.10 7.83 15.96
N ILE A 301 -25.55 7.55 17.15
CA ILE A 301 -26.20 6.72 18.17
C ILE A 301 -27.51 7.38 18.59
N TRP A 302 -27.49 8.68 18.89
CA TRP A 302 -28.69 9.46 19.21
C TRP A 302 -29.75 9.37 18.11
N ARG A 303 -29.38 9.53 16.83
CA ARG A 303 -30.32 9.40 15.70
C ARG A 303 -30.90 7.99 15.55
N GLN A 304 -30.10 6.94 15.74
CA GLN A 304 -30.60 5.57 15.66
C GLN A 304 -31.58 5.25 16.80
N GLU A 305 -31.29 5.76 17.99
CA GLU A 305 -32.15 5.58 19.17
C GLU A 305 -33.46 6.38 19.03
N GLU A 306 -33.40 7.60 18.49
CA GLU A 306 -34.59 8.39 18.15
C GLU A 306 -35.45 7.71 17.07
N LEU A 307 -34.83 7.14 16.03
CA LEU A 307 -35.55 6.39 15.00
C LEU A 307 -36.21 5.11 15.55
N ARG A 308 -35.54 4.38 16.44
CA ARG A 308 -36.13 3.23 17.14
C ARG A 308 -37.30 3.64 18.03
N LEU A 309 -37.17 4.74 18.78
CA LEU A 309 -38.23 5.28 19.62
C LEU A 309 -39.43 5.75 18.79
N ARG A 310 -39.20 6.36 17.62
CA ARG A 310 -40.26 6.75 16.69
C ARG A 310 -40.98 5.54 16.06
N GLN A 311 -40.27 4.45 15.79
CA GLN A 311 -40.91 3.20 15.34
C GLN A 311 -41.75 2.55 16.43
N PHE A 312 -41.35 2.68 17.71
CA PHE A 312 -42.12 2.22 18.85
C PHE A 312 -43.39 3.05 19.13
N LEU A 313 -43.40 4.33 18.76
CA LEU A 313 -44.55 5.24 18.93
C LEU A 313 -45.57 5.18 17.78
N LEU A 314 -45.26 4.45 16.70
CA LEU A 314 -46.15 4.21 15.55
C LEU A 314 -46.87 2.85 15.63
N TRP A 315 -46.77 2.16 16.77
CA TRP A 315 -47.58 1.01 17.18
C TRP A 315 -48.38 1.36 18.44
#